data_AF-A0A7C2L8X8-F1
#
_entry.id   AF-A0A7C2L8X8-F1
#
_cell.length_a   1.000
_cell.length_b   1.000
_cell.length_c   1.000
_cell.angle_alpha   90.00
_cell.angle_beta   90.00
_cell.angle_gamma   90.00
#
_symmetry.space_group_name_H-M   'P 1'
#
loop_
_entity.id
_entity.type
_entity.pdbx_description
1 polymer ?
#
loop_
_entity_poly.entity_id
_entity_poly.type
_entity_poly.pdbx_seq_one_letter_code
_entity_poly.pdbx_strand_id
1 'polypeptide(L)'
;MMRGTRRGNLTIGLAILASVIVALGLVLMYVSISWMQAYGVDVAEEFDKHLQLMRMALIIEAVNYSDTKAIIYLRNISKYNVSISICKVELISLDKSMVVNSTPVEGFKELARLEISGDLLNMDAPTCPSCNPREALAYRVWYISSEVLGRSRGELDPSITRIAEFAFLKPS
;
A
#
# COMPACT_ATOMS: atom_id res chain seq x y z
N MET A 1 38.31 -45.09 55.90
CA MET A 1 38.50 -43.80 55.18
C MET A 1 38.10 -43.98 53.72
N MET A 2 37.68 -42.91 53.02
CA MET A 2 37.17 -42.87 51.62
C MET A 2 35.67 -43.15 51.39
N ARG A 3 34.79 -42.25 51.88
CA ARG A 3 33.42 -42.09 51.35
C ARG A 3 33.01 -40.65 51.04
N GLY A 4 33.82 -39.65 51.42
CA GLY A 4 33.52 -38.22 51.23
C GLY A 4 33.90 -37.64 49.86
N THR A 5 34.88 -38.20 49.16
CA THR A 5 35.44 -37.63 47.92
C THR A 5 34.56 -37.82 46.68
N ARG A 6 33.74 -38.88 46.62
CA ARG A 6 32.86 -39.14 45.47
C ARG A 6 31.63 -38.21 45.41
N ARG A 7 31.12 -37.76 46.56
CA ARG A 7 29.96 -36.84 46.62
C ARG A 7 30.34 -35.42 46.20
N GLY A 8 31.50 -34.91 46.64
CA GLY A 8 32.00 -33.59 46.28
C GLY A 8 32.21 -33.39 44.78
N ASN A 9 32.80 -34.38 44.10
CA ASN A 9 33.03 -34.33 42.65
C ASN A 9 31.71 -34.38 41.84
N LEU A 10 30.70 -35.09 42.35
CA LEU A 10 29.37 -35.17 41.72
C LEU A 10 28.61 -33.83 41.82
N THR A 11 28.68 -33.16 42.97
CA THR A 11 28.10 -31.82 43.16
C THR A 11 28.79 -30.74 42.33
N ILE A 12 30.12 -30.79 42.20
CA ILE A 12 30.86 -29.84 41.36
C ILE A 12 30.54 -30.08 39.87
N GLY A 13 30.51 -31.34 39.43
CA GLY A 13 30.13 -31.69 38.05
C GLY A 13 28.70 -31.27 37.70
N LEU A 14 27.75 -31.45 38.62
CA LEU A 14 26.36 -31.00 38.46
C LEU A 14 26.25 -29.47 38.41
N ALA A 15 27.00 -28.74 39.24
CA ALA A 15 27.01 -27.27 39.22
C ALA A 15 27.56 -26.72 37.90
N ILE A 16 28.62 -27.32 37.37
CA ILE A 16 29.19 -26.97 36.06
C ILE A 16 28.16 -27.25 34.96
N LEU A 17 27.54 -28.43 34.95
CA LEU A 17 26.52 -28.78 33.95
C LEU A 17 25.33 -27.81 34.00
N ALA A 18 24.83 -27.49 35.19
CA ALA A 18 23.74 -26.53 35.38
C ALA A 18 24.13 -25.13 34.87
N SER A 19 25.36 -24.69 35.12
CA SER A 19 25.86 -23.39 34.63
C SER A 19 25.92 -23.32 33.11
N VAL A 20 26.33 -24.42 32.45
CA VAL A 20 26.39 -24.52 30.99
C VAL A 20 24.98 -24.49 30.40
N ILE A 21 24.03 -25.20 31.01
CA ILE A 21 22.63 -25.21 30.57
C ILE A 21 22.02 -23.81 30.69
N VAL A 22 22.24 -23.12 31.80
CA VAL A 22 21.74 -21.75 32.00
C VAL A 22 22.38 -20.79 30.98
N ALA A 23 23.69 -20.87 30.76
CA ALA A 23 24.38 -20.05 29.78
C ALA A 23 23.85 -20.28 28.35
N LEU A 24 23.65 -21.55 27.94
CA LEU A 24 23.03 -21.90 26.67
C LEU A 24 21.60 -21.37 26.55
N GLY A 25 20.81 -21.49 27.63
CA GLY A 25 19.46 -20.95 27.68
C GLY A 25 19.42 -19.43 27.47
N LEU A 26 20.34 -18.69 28.10
CA LEU A 26 20.44 -17.24 27.92
C LEU A 26 20.88 -16.86 26.50
N VAL A 27 21.82 -17.60 25.90
CA VAL A 27 22.24 -17.37 24.52
C VAL A 27 21.09 -17.61 23.55
N LEU A 28 20.36 -18.73 23.70
CA LEU A 28 19.20 -19.02 22.87
C LEU A 28 18.11 -17.95 23.02
N MET A 29 17.81 -17.52 24.25
CA MET A 29 16.86 -16.45 24.51
C MET A 29 17.28 -15.14 23.83
N TYR A 30 18.56 -14.77 23.91
CA TYR A 30 19.09 -13.57 23.26
C TYR A 30 18.95 -13.64 21.73
N VAL A 31 19.28 -14.78 21.13
CA VAL A 31 19.14 -15.01 19.69
C VAL A 31 17.67 -14.92 19.27
N SER A 32 16.76 -15.56 20.01
CA SER A 32 15.32 -15.52 19.73
C SER A 32 14.75 -14.11 19.83
N ILE A 33 15.13 -13.33 20.85
CA ILE A 33 14.70 -11.94 21.00
C ILE A 33 15.23 -11.08 19.85
N SER A 34 16.51 -11.25 19.48
CA SER A 34 17.13 -10.52 18.37
C SER A 34 16.42 -10.82 17.05
N TRP A 35 16.08 -12.09 16.79
CA TRP A 35 15.29 -12.49 15.63
C TRP A 35 13.88 -11.90 15.67
N MET A 36 13.20 -11.95 16.81
CA MET A 36 11.85 -11.42 16.94
C MET A 36 11.81 -9.90 16.70
N GLN A 37 12.82 -9.16 17.17
CA GLN A 37 12.94 -7.72 16.90
C GLN A 37 13.22 -7.43 15.43
N ALA A 38 14.11 -8.19 14.79
CA ALA A 38 14.44 -8.00 13.38
C ALA A 38 13.24 -8.31 12.48
N TYR A 39 12.62 -9.49 12.62
CA TYR A 39 11.54 -9.93 11.73
C TYR A 39 10.17 -9.38 12.12
N GLY A 40 9.94 -9.06 13.40
CA GLY A 40 8.66 -8.55 13.87
C GLY A 40 8.35 -7.15 13.35
N VAL A 41 9.39 -6.32 13.15
CA VAL A 41 9.23 -4.97 12.60
C VAL A 41 8.79 -5.02 11.14
N ASP A 42 9.48 -5.83 10.32
CA ASP A 42 9.16 -5.97 8.89
C ASP A 42 7.73 -6.50 8.68
N VAL A 43 7.32 -7.51 9.46
CA VAL A 43 5.98 -8.10 9.37
C VAL A 43 4.91 -7.10 9.83
N ALA A 44 5.16 -6.35 10.89
CA ALA A 44 4.24 -5.33 11.38
C ALA A 44 4.07 -4.19 10.36
N GLU A 45 5.17 -3.76 9.72
CA GLU A 45 5.14 -2.71 8.69
C GLU A 45 4.36 -3.15 7.45
N GLU A 46 4.58 -4.37 6.95
CA GLU A 46 3.85 -4.87 5.79
C GLU A 46 2.36 -5.09 6.11
N PHE A 47 2.04 -5.51 7.34
CA PHE A 47 0.66 -5.64 7.81
C PHE A 47 -0.04 -4.28 7.94
N ASP A 48 0.65 -3.27 8.49
CA ASP A 48 0.15 -1.88 8.56
C ASP A 48 -0.14 -1.33 7.16
N LYS A 49 0.78 -1.52 6.22
CA LYS A 49 0.61 -1.15 4.81
C LYS A 49 -0.63 -1.81 4.19
N HIS A 50 -0.82 -3.11 4.39
CA HIS A 50 -2.01 -3.81 3.89
C HIS A 50 -3.30 -3.28 4.53
N LEU A 51 -3.30 -3.02 5.83
CA LEU A 51 -4.44 -2.41 6.52
C LEU A 51 -4.79 -1.04 5.95
N GLN A 52 -3.80 -0.19 5.70
CA GLN A 52 -4.00 1.11 5.07
C GLN A 52 -4.67 0.95 3.70
N LEU A 53 -4.15 0.06 2.85
CA LEU A 53 -4.70 -0.24 1.51
C LEU A 53 -6.13 -0.82 1.52
N MET A 54 -6.57 -1.41 2.63
CA MET A 54 -7.92 -1.95 2.80
C MET A 54 -8.91 -0.93 3.38
N ARG A 55 -8.42 0.13 4.03
CA ARG A 55 -9.25 1.17 4.65
C ARG A 55 -9.63 2.30 3.69
N MET A 56 -8.85 2.48 2.63
CA MET A 56 -9.09 3.46 1.59
C MET A 56 -10.22 3.05 0.66
N ALA A 57 -11.05 4.01 0.31
CA ALA A 57 -12.04 3.89 -0.74
C ALA A 57 -12.22 5.24 -1.44
N LEU A 58 -12.15 5.21 -2.77
CA LEU A 58 -12.32 6.37 -3.63
C LEU A 58 -13.42 6.07 -4.65
N ILE A 59 -14.24 7.07 -4.95
CA ILE A 59 -15.23 7.00 -6.02
C ILE A 59 -15.08 8.19 -6.97
N ILE A 60 -15.35 7.95 -8.25
CA ILE A 60 -15.55 9.00 -9.24
C ILE A 60 -17.05 9.32 -9.23
N GLU A 61 -17.43 10.46 -8.68
CA GLU A 61 -18.84 10.86 -8.54
C GLU A 61 -19.46 11.31 -9.86
N ALA A 62 -18.68 12.06 -10.64
CA ALA A 62 -19.13 12.62 -11.89
C ALA A 62 -17.96 12.91 -12.81
N VAL A 63 -18.28 13.05 -14.09
CA VAL A 63 -17.34 13.40 -15.15
C VAL A 63 -17.99 14.49 -15.99
N ASN A 64 -17.29 15.62 -16.15
CA ASN A 64 -17.65 16.64 -17.12
C ASN A 64 -16.65 16.58 -18.28
N TYR A 65 -17.09 16.10 -19.43
CA TYR A 65 -16.23 15.83 -20.58
C TYR A 65 -16.58 16.74 -21.76
N SER A 66 -15.54 17.36 -22.35
CA SER A 66 -15.55 17.95 -23.67
C SER A 66 -14.30 17.54 -24.44
N ASP A 67 -14.27 17.72 -25.76
CA ASP A 67 -13.11 17.37 -26.58
C ASP A 67 -11.84 18.15 -26.20
N THR A 68 -12.00 19.35 -25.64
CA THR A 68 -10.88 20.23 -25.24
C THR A 68 -10.53 20.12 -23.76
N LYS A 69 -11.49 19.74 -22.90
CA LYS A 69 -11.29 19.68 -21.46
C LYS A 69 -12.16 18.60 -20.83
N ALA A 70 -11.57 17.78 -19.97
CA ALA A 70 -12.32 16.91 -19.06
C ALA A 70 -11.98 17.22 -17.61
N ILE A 71 -13.00 17.17 -16.76
CA ILE A 71 -12.89 17.33 -15.31
C ILE A 71 -13.56 16.11 -14.68
N ILE A 72 -12.85 15.44 -13.78
CA ILE A 72 -13.41 14.36 -12.96
C ILE A 72 -13.59 14.85 -11.53
N TYR A 73 -14.67 14.40 -10.90
CA TYR A 73 -15.01 14.69 -9.51
C TYR A 73 -14.78 13.43 -8.68
N LEU A 74 -13.84 13.51 -7.75
CA LEU A 74 -13.36 12.39 -6.95
C LEU A 74 -13.74 12.63 -5.50
N ARG A 75 -14.39 11.65 -4.86
CA ARG A 75 -14.69 11.70 -3.43
C ARG A 75 -13.97 10.60 -2.68
N ASN A 76 -13.32 10.99 -1.58
CA ASN A 76 -12.84 10.05 -0.57
C ASN A 76 -14.04 9.51 0.21
N ILE A 77 -14.37 8.23 0.04
CA ILE A 77 -15.49 7.55 0.71
C ILE A 77 -14.98 6.54 1.75
N SER A 78 -13.73 6.67 2.17
CA SER A 78 -13.13 5.82 3.20
C SER A 78 -13.92 5.92 4.50
N LYS A 79 -14.15 4.79 5.18
CA LYS A 79 -14.83 4.79 6.49
C LYS A 79 -14.00 5.51 7.57
N TYR A 80 -12.68 5.44 7.44
CA TYR A 80 -11.72 6.02 8.37
C TYR A 80 -11.04 7.24 7.73
N ASN A 81 -10.48 8.13 8.56
CA ASN A 81 -9.67 9.25 8.09
C ASN A 81 -8.34 8.72 7.53
N VAL A 82 -8.33 8.46 6.24
CA VAL A 82 -7.16 8.01 5.48
C VAL A 82 -6.94 8.99 4.35
N SER A 83 -5.73 9.54 4.28
CA SER A 83 -5.31 10.43 3.19
C SER A 83 -5.03 9.59 1.94
N ILE A 84 -5.62 9.96 0.81
CA ILE A 84 -5.53 9.27 -0.48
C ILE A 84 -4.77 10.14 -1.46
N SER A 85 -3.69 9.60 -2.03
CA SER A 85 -2.96 10.20 -3.14
C SER A 85 -3.44 9.59 -4.47
N ILE A 86 -3.75 10.45 -5.43
CA ILE A 86 -4.08 10.08 -6.81
C ILE A 86 -2.78 10.07 -7.61
N CYS A 87 -2.48 8.93 -8.24
CA CYS A 87 -1.16 8.66 -8.82
C CYS A 87 -1.18 8.61 -10.35
N LYS A 88 -2.32 8.24 -10.95
CA LYS A 88 -2.49 8.18 -12.40
C LYS A 88 -3.96 8.22 -12.76
N VAL A 89 -4.28 8.92 -13.83
CA VAL A 89 -5.61 8.92 -14.45
C VAL A 89 -5.44 8.45 -15.89
N GLU A 90 -6.16 7.41 -16.25
CA GLU A 90 -6.17 6.86 -17.60
C GLU A 90 -7.57 7.02 -18.19
N LEU A 91 -7.63 7.38 -19.46
CA LEU A 91 -8.83 7.32 -20.28
C LEU A 91 -8.73 6.06 -21.15
N ILE A 92 -9.72 5.19 -21.02
CA ILE A 92 -9.77 3.88 -21.65
C ILE A 92 -10.92 3.85 -22.63
N SER A 93 -10.68 3.34 -23.84
CA SER A 93 -11.75 2.95 -24.75
C SER A 93 -12.20 1.55 -24.37
N LEU A 94 -13.45 1.41 -23.96
CA LEU A 94 -14.02 0.12 -23.60
C LEU A 94 -14.20 -0.76 -24.84
N ASP A 95 -14.55 -0.14 -25.97
CA ASP A 95 -14.73 -0.83 -27.26
C ASP A 95 -13.41 -1.44 -27.77
N LYS A 96 -12.30 -0.69 -27.62
CA LYS A 96 -10.98 -1.12 -28.08
C LYS A 96 -10.14 -1.79 -26.99
N SER A 97 -10.65 -1.82 -25.76
CA SER A 97 -9.97 -2.34 -24.57
C SER A 97 -8.53 -1.82 -24.40
N MET A 98 -8.29 -0.55 -24.72
CA MET A 98 -6.97 0.07 -24.63
C MET A 98 -7.00 1.44 -23.96
N VAL A 99 -5.90 1.78 -23.30
CA VAL A 99 -5.64 3.13 -22.80
C VAL A 99 -5.44 4.03 -24.01
N VAL A 100 -6.27 5.07 -24.11
CA VAL A 100 -6.21 6.03 -25.21
C VAL A 100 -5.39 7.26 -24.83
N ASN A 101 -5.45 7.65 -23.56
CA ASN A 101 -4.65 8.75 -23.02
C ASN A 101 -4.46 8.59 -21.51
N SER A 102 -3.41 9.18 -20.94
CA SER A 102 -3.08 9.06 -19.52
C SER A 102 -2.40 10.31 -18.97
N THR A 103 -2.51 10.51 -17.66
CA THR A 103 -1.78 11.54 -16.91
C THR A 103 -1.32 10.94 -15.58
N PRO A 104 0.00 10.90 -15.28
CA PRO A 104 1.10 11.15 -16.21
C PRO A 104 1.08 10.18 -17.40
N VAL A 105 1.75 10.56 -18.49
CA VAL A 105 1.81 9.73 -19.72
C VAL A 105 2.44 8.37 -19.40
N GLU A 106 3.56 8.38 -18.68
CA GLU A 106 4.28 7.18 -18.24
C GLU A 106 4.48 7.17 -16.73
N GLY A 107 4.55 5.95 -16.18
CA GLY A 107 4.76 5.71 -14.75
C GLY A 107 3.60 6.19 -13.87
N PHE A 108 3.94 6.50 -12.62
CA PHE A 108 3.02 7.04 -11.63
C PHE A 108 3.64 8.24 -10.94
N LYS A 109 2.82 9.24 -10.62
CA LYS A 109 3.26 10.44 -9.91
C LYS A 109 2.10 10.97 -9.10
N GLU A 110 2.35 11.48 -7.90
CA GLU A 110 1.30 12.18 -7.14
C GLU A 110 0.78 13.38 -7.95
N LEU A 111 -0.49 13.30 -8.36
CA LEU A 111 -1.21 14.33 -9.10
C LEU A 111 -1.98 15.24 -8.15
N ALA A 112 -2.60 14.64 -7.15
CA ALA A 112 -3.40 15.33 -6.14
C ALA A 112 -3.58 14.44 -4.91
N ARG A 113 -4.03 15.05 -3.81
CA ARG A 113 -4.26 14.40 -2.52
C ARG A 113 -5.60 14.81 -1.93
N LEU A 114 -6.30 13.85 -1.34
CA LEU A 114 -7.53 14.00 -0.56
C LEU A 114 -7.19 13.65 0.89
N GLU A 115 -7.24 14.61 1.82
CA GLU A 115 -6.65 14.44 3.15
C GLU A 115 -7.57 13.68 4.11
N ILE A 116 -8.88 13.91 4.03
CA ILE A 116 -9.85 13.32 4.94
C ILE A 116 -11.01 12.64 4.21
N SER A 117 -11.72 11.79 4.95
CA SER A 117 -12.96 11.17 4.45
C SER A 117 -14.02 12.23 4.18
N GLY A 118 -14.75 12.07 3.08
CA GLY A 118 -15.75 13.00 2.60
C GLY A 118 -15.21 14.10 1.69
N ASP A 119 -13.89 14.31 1.62
CA ASP A 119 -13.28 15.31 0.75
C ASP A 119 -13.67 15.07 -0.71
N LEU A 120 -13.98 16.17 -1.39
CA LEU A 120 -14.28 16.22 -2.81
C LEU A 120 -13.17 17.00 -3.52
N LEU A 121 -12.59 16.38 -4.54
CA LEU A 121 -11.61 17.00 -5.42
C LEU A 121 -12.15 17.01 -6.85
N ASN A 122 -11.99 18.15 -7.52
CA ASN A 122 -12.10 18.23 -8.97
C ASN A 122 -10.69 18.32 -9.57
N MET A 123 -10.42 17.51 -10.59
CA MET A 123 -9.14 17.56 -11.29
C MET A 123 -9.32 17.45 -12.79
N ASP A 124 -8.41 18.08 -13.52
CA ASP A 124 -8.33 17.92 -14.96
C ASP A 124 -7.94 16.48 -15.30
N ALA A 125 -8.59 15.92 -16.31
CA ALA A 125 -8.41 14.55 -16.75
C ALA A 125 -8.07 14.51 -18.26
N PRO A 126 -7.36 13.47 -18.72
CA PRO A 126 -7.00 13.34 -20.13
C PRO A 126 -8.24 13.20 -21.01
N THR A 127 -8.22 13.84 -22.18
CA THR A 127 -9.29 13.75 -23.21
C THR A 127 -8.84 12.91 -24.40
N CYS A 128 -9.79 12.51 -25.24
CA CYS A 128 -9.56 11.89 -26.53
C CYS A 128 -10.40 12.57 -27.62
N PRO A 129 -9.87 13.63 -28.27
CA PRO A 129 -10.59 14.32 -29.33
C PRO A 129 -10.72 13.46 -30.61
N SER A 130 -9.80 12.52 -30.83
CA SER A 130 -9.82 11.59 -31.97
C SER A 130 -10.78 10.40 -31.78
N CYS A 131 -11.37 10.23 -30.59
CA CYS A 131 -12.33 9.17 -30.31
C CYS A 131 -13.67 9.48 -30.97
N ASN A 132 -14.38 8.42 -31.36
CA ASN A 132 -15.66 8.57 -32.06
C ASN A 132 -16.73 9.16 -31.12
N PRO A 133 -17.63 10.01 -31.63
CA PRO A 133 -18.82 10.41 -30.87
C PRO A 133 -19.59 9.17 -30.42
N ARG A 134 -20.09 9.17 -29.18
CA ARG A 134 -20.79 8.03 -28.54
C ARG A 134 -19.96 6.76 -28.35
N GLU A 135 -18.63 6.81 -28.52
CA GLU A 135 -17.74 5.71 -28.11
C GLU A 135 -17.84 5.50 -26.59
N ALA A 136 -17.84 4.24 -26.15
CA ALA A 136 -17.84 3.90 -24.74
C ALA A 136 -16.45 4.09 -24.15
N LEU A 137 -16.32 5.04 -23.22
CA LEU A 137 -15.07 5.40 -22.57
C LEU A 137 -15.15 5.11 -21.06
N ALA A 138 -14.01 4.95 -20.41
CA ALA A 138 -13.93 4.89 -18.96
C ALA A 138 -12.74 5.67 -18.44
N TYR A 139 -12.95 6.42 -17.35
CA TYR A 139 -11.84 6.93 -16.56
C TYR A 139 -11.44 5.87 -15.55
N ARG A 140 -10.14 5.55 -15.53
CA ARG A 140 -9.50 4.69 -14.54
C ARG A 140 -8.54 5.53 -13.71
N VAL A 141 -8.85 5.67 -12.43
CA VAL A 141 -8.05 6.45 -11.48
C VAL A 141 -7.31 5.50 -10.56
N TRP A 142 -6.00 5.57 -10.59
CA TRP A 142 -5.09 4.83 -9.74
C TRP A 142 -4.77 5.66 -8.50
N TYR A 143 -4.96 5.09 -7.33
CA TYR A 143 -4.78 5.77 -6.05
C TYR A 143 -4.16 4.86 -4.99
N ILE A 144 -3.57 5.48 -3.97
CA ILE A 144 -2.90 4.80 -2.84
C ILE A 144 -3.03 5.65 -1.57
N SER A 145 -2.69 5.10 -0.41
CA SER A 145 -2.59 5.87 0.83
C SER A 145 -1.38 6.79 0.72
N SER A 146 -1.59 8.05 1.04
CA SER A 146 -0.51 9.05 1.08
C SER A 146 0.60 8.66 2.08
N GLU A 147 0.25 7.96 3.16
CA GLU A 147 1.22 7.43 4.12
C GLU A 147 2.10 6.34 3.50
N VAL A 148 1.48 5.42 2.75
CA VAL A 148 2.21 4.34 2.05
C VAL A 148 3.11 4.92 0.96
N LEU A 149 2.61 5.90 0.20
CA LEU A 149 3.39 6.59 -0.83
C LEU A 149 4.60 7.33 -0.25
N GLY A 150 4.45 7.98 0.91
CA GLY A 150 5.55 8.67 1.58
C GLY A 150 6.67 7.72 2.00
N ARG A 151 6.33 6.50 2.43
CA ARG A 151 7.31 5.45 2.81
C ARG A 151 8.04 4.87 1.59
N SER A 152 7.40 4.79 0.43
CA SER A 152 7.98 4.19 -0.78
C SER A 152 8.95 5.10 -1.56
N ARG A 153 9.29 6.30 -1.04
CA ARG A 153 10.18 7.28 -1.68
C ARG A 153 9.82 7.61 -3.14
N GLY A 154 8.54 7.47 -3.50
CA GLY A 154 8.04 7.74 -4.85
C GLY A 154 8.18 6.60 -5.85
N GLU A 155 8.77 5.46 -5.47
CA GLU A 155 8.65 4.23 -6.26
C GLU A 155 7.25 3.65 -6.03
N LEU A 156 6.45 3.65 -7.10
CA LEU A 156 5.06 3.19 -7.10
C LEU A 156 4.99 1.87 -7.87
N ASP A 157 4.75 0.79 -7.14
CA ASP A 157 4.43 -0.52 -7.71
C ASP A 157 2.91 -0.59 -7.98
N PRO A 158 2.46 -0.98 -9.19
CA PRO A 158 1.05 -1.25 -9.46
C PRO A 158 0.38 -2.18 -8.42
N SER A 159 1.13 -3.12 -7.83
CA SER A 159 0.62 -4.10 -6.87
C SER A 159 0.06 -3.48 -5.58
N ILE A 160 0.52 -2.29 -5.20
CA ILE A 160 0.12 -1.57 -3.99
C ILE A 160 -0.87 -0.44 -4.26
N THR A 161 -1.30 -0.28 -5.52
CA THR A 161 -2.27 0.73 -5.92
C THR A 161 -3.67 0.14 -6.03
N ARG A 162 -4.68 0.98 -5.81
CA ARG A 162 -6.10 0.66 -6.01
C ARG A 162 -6.64 1.44 -7.20
N ILE A 163 -7.74 0.95 -7.74
CA ILE A 163 -8.35 1.48 -8.95
C ILE A 163 -9.80 1.87 -8.66
N ALA A 164 -10.19 3.05 -9.13
CA ALA A 164 -11.59 3.46 -9.28
C ALA A 164 -11.88 3.65 -10.76
N GLU A 165 -12.99 3.10 -11.24
CA GLU A 165 -13.39 3.19 -12.65
C GLU A 165 -14.79 3.82 -12.79
N PHE A 166 -14.96 4.63 -13.82
CA PHE A 166 -16.25 5.20 -14.19
C PHE A 166 -16.40 5.20 -15.71
N ALA A 167 -17.37 4.44 -16.20
CA ALA A 167 -17.71 4.34 -17.61
C ALA A 167 -18.74 5.41 -18.00
N PHE A 168 -18.57 5.98 -19.19
CA PHE A 168 -19.47 6.97 -19.78
C PHE A 168 -19.44 6.88 -21.31
N LEU A 169 -20.46 7.43 -21.96
CA LEU A 169 -20.46 7.58 -23.42
C LEU A 169 -19.89 8.94 -23.77
N LYS A 170 -18.98 8.98 -24.75
CA LYS A 170 -18.45 10.26 -25.25
C LYS A 170 -19.63 11.12 -25.74
N PRO A 171 -19.77 12.38 -25.28
CA PRO A 171 -20.80 13.28 -25.79
C PRO A 171 -20.59 13.54 -27.28
N SER A 172 -21.70 13.83 -27.98
CA SER A 172 -21.74 14.10 -29.42
C SER A 172 -21.20 15.47 -29.79
#